data_AF-A0A8J8PIN9-F1
#
_entry.id   AF-A0A8J8PIN9-F1
#
_cell.length_a   1.000
_cell.length_b   1.000
_cell.length_c   1.000
_cell.angle_alpha   90.00
_cell.angle_beta   90.00
_cell.angle_gamma   90.00
#
_symmetry.space_group_name_H-M   'P 1'
#
loop_
_entity.id
_entity.type
_entity.pdbx_description
1 polymer ?
#
loop_
_entity_poly.entity_id
_entity_poly.type
_entity_poly.pdbx_seq_one_letter_code
_entity_poly.pdbx_strand_id
1 'polypeptide(L)'
;MNFIKFAEKLGIDREASIKVYRLFNGGYFETLYYSKPPLLIRLREWPKKYLSKKIVYITTPQLSQAFETLLWVDTISLYGMSSKFTNSPLRYEILEKSIEIAYDKIKEY
;
A
#
# COMPACT_ATOMS: atom_id res chain seq x y z
N MET A 1 -10.77 1.50 -4.90
CA MET A 1 -9.92 2.34 -5.78
C MET A 1 -9.27 1.41 -6.80
N ASN A 2 -9.25 1.74 -8.09
CA ASN A 2 -8.60 0.86 -9.09
C ASN A 2 -7.11 1.20 -9.17
N PHE A 3 -6.28 0.42 -8.45
CA PHE A 3 -4.82 0.61 -8.39
C PHE A 3 -4.17 0.62 -9.78
N ILE A 4 -4.55 -0.33 -10.65
CA ILE A 4 -3.94 -0.45 -11.98
C ILE A 4 -4.18 0.83 -12.80
N LYS A 5 -5.43 1.30 -12.85
CA LYS A 5 -5.76 2.56 -13.55
C LYS A 5 -5.06 3.77 -12.95
N PHE A 6 -4.81 3.77 -11.64
CA PHE A 6 -4.09 4.85 -10.98
C PHE A 6 -2.60 4.83 -11.36
N ALA A 7 -1.97 3.67 -11.33
CA ALA A 7 -0.57 3.50 -11.73
C ALA A 7 -0.36 3.87 -13.21
N GLU A 8 -1.27 3.47 -14.11
CA GLU A 8 -1.23 3.86 -15.52
C GLU A 8 -1.26 5.39 -15.71
N LYS A 9 -2.07 6.10 -14.92
CA LYS A 9 -2.12 7.58 -14.95
C LYS A 9 -0.83 8.24 -14.47
N LEU A 10 -0.03 7.54 -13.67
CA LEU A 10 1.29 7.99 -13.22
C LEU A 10 2.40 7.62 -14.23
N GLY A 11 2.05 7.02 -15.37
CA GLY A 11 3.01 6.59 -16.39
C GLY A 11 3.71 5.26 -16.08
N ILE A 12 3.22 4.51 -15.10
CA ILE A 12 3.76 3.20 -14.73
C ILE A 12 3.17 2.15 -15.66
N ASP A 13 4.01 1.22 -16.11
CA ASP A 13 3.59 0.14 -16.99
C ASP A 13 2.48 -0.72 -16.36
N ARG A 14 1.49 -1.07 -17.19
CA ARG A 14 0.32 -1.84 -16.77
C ARG A 14 0.69 -3.25 -16.32
N GLU A 15 1.60 -3.92 -17.02
CA GLU A 15 2.03 -5.27 -16.66
C GLU A 15 2.83 -5.27 -15.36
N ALA A 16 3.71 -4.29 -15.18
CA ALA A 16 4.42 -4.08 -13.92
C ALA A 16 3.43 -3.89 -12.75
N SER A 17 2.42 -3.05 -12.95
CA SER A 17 1.35 -2.80 -11.97
C SER A 17 0.59 -4.09 -11.64
N ILE A 18 0.14 -4.83 -12.65
CA ILE A 18 -0.57 -6.11 -12.45
C ILE A 18 0.32 -7.11 -11.69
N LYS A 19 1.60 -7.20 -12.03
CA LYS A 19 2.56 -8.12 -11.40
C LYS A 19 2.72 -7.80 -9.92
N VAL A 20 2.95 -6.53 -9.57
CA VAL A 20 3.05 -6.08 -8.17
C VAL A 20 1.74 -6.33 -7.42
N TYR A 21 0.61 -5.96 -8.01
CA TYR A 21 -0.70 -6.14 -7.39
C TYR A 21 -0.98 -7.62 -7.08
N ARG A 22 -0.64 -8.53 -8.00
CA ARG A 22 -0.73 -9.98 -7.78
C ARG A 22 0.25 -10.46 -6.72
N LEU A 23 1.49 -10.00 -6.74
CA LEU A 23 2.54 -10.43 -5.81
C LEU A 23 2.15 -10.19 -4.34
N PHE A 24 1.51 -9.05 -4.10
CA PHE A 24 1.00 -8.62 -2.79
C PHE A 24 -0.51 -8.82 -2.63
N ASN A 25 -1.13 -9.71 -3.42
CA ASN A 25 -2.55 -10.08 -3.29
C ASN A 25 -3.49 -8.87 -3.11
N GLY A 26 -3.38 -7.88 -3.98
CA GLY A 26 -4.21 -6.68 -4.00
C GLY A 26 -3.80 -5.56 -3.04
N GLY A 27 -2.70 -5.72 -2.30
CA GLY A 27 -2.26 -4.78 -1.28
C GLY A 27 -2.92 -5.02 0.08
N TYR A 28 -2.55 -4.20 1.05
CA TYR A 28 -2.99 -4.32 2.44
C TYR A 28 -4.42 -3.81 2.63
N PHE A 29 -4.81 -2.69 2.01
CA PHE A 29 -6.17 -2.15 2.16
C PHE A 29 -7.23 -3.13 1.63
N GLU A 30 -6.97 -3.79 0.51
CA GLU A 30 -7.86 -4.84 -0.02
C GLU A 30 -8.00 -6.02 0.95
N THR A 31 -6.93 -6.35 1.67
CA THR A 31 -6.97 -7.41 2.71
C THR A 31 -7.87 -6.99 3.86
N LEU A 32 -7.78 -5.73 4.28
CA LEU A 32 -8.64 -5.19 5.31
C LEU A 32 -10.09 -5.18 4.87
N TYR A 33 -10.36 -4.74 3.64
CA TYR A 33 -11.71 -4.65 3.08
C TYR A 33 -12.47 -5.99 3.15
N TYR A 34 -11.80 -7.11 2.87
CA TYR A 34 -12.40 -8.45 2.96
C TYR A 34 -12.17 -9.16 4.30
N SER A 35 -11.49 -8.54 5.25
CA SER A 35 -11.20 -9.21 6.53
C SER A 35 -12.43 -9.23 7.44
N LYS A 36 -12.70 -10.41 8.03
CA LYS A 36 -13.74 -10.55 9.05
C LYS A 36 -13.32 -9.76 10.32
N PRO A 37 -14.28 -9.23 11.09
CA PRO A 37 -13.98 -8.59 12.38
C PRO A 37 -13.15 -9.51 13.30
N PRO A 38 -12.26 -8.95 14.14
CA PRO A 38 -12.05 -7.51 14.40
C PRO A 38 -10.97 -6.86 13.50
N LEU A 39 -11.39 -5.85 12.72
CA LEU A 39 -10.54 -5.09 11.79
C LEU A 39 -9.34 -4.40 12.48
N LEU A 40 -9.52 -3.95 13.72
CA LEU A 40 -8.48 -3.25 14.48
C LEU A 40 -7.24 -4.11 14.75
N ILE A 41 -7.40 -5.43 14.93
CA ILE A 41 -6.26 -6.33 15.11
C ILE A 41 -5.43 -6.36 13.83
N ARG A 42 -6.10 -6.48 12.68
CA ARG A 42 -5.43 -6.48 11.38
C ARG A 42 -4.70 -5.17 11.17
N LEU A 43 -5.34 -4.02 11.39
CA LEU A 43 -4.74 -2.69 11.26
C LEU A 43 -3.44 -2.51 12.05
N ARG A 44 -3.34 -3.10 13.26
CA ARG A 44 -2.09 -3.06 14.06
C ARG A 44 -0.93 -3.78 13.38
N GLU A 45 -1.21 -4.67 12.45
CA GLU A 45 -0.19 -5.37 11.68
C GLU A 45 0.36 -4.54 10.52
N TRP A 46 -0.09 -3.30 10.26
CA TRP A 46 0.49 -2.48 9.20
C TRP A 46 2.00 -2.22 9.45
N PRO A 47 2.90 -2.39 8.45
CA PRO A 47 2.71 -2.77 7.04
C PRO A 47 3.10 -4.24 6.74
N LYS A 48 2.92 -5.18 7.68
CA LYS A 48 3.42 -6.57 7.66
C LYS A 48 3.21 -7.34 6.35
N LYS A 49 2.14 -7.06 5.59
CA LYS A 49 1.91 -7.70 4.28
C LYS A 49 3.04 -7.44 3.28
N TYR A 50 3.72 -6.30 3.42
CA TYR A 50 4.83 -5.91 2.59
C TYR A 50 6.17 -6.40 3.11
N LEU A 51 6.26 -6.76 4.39
CA LEU A 51 7.45 -7.32 5.04
C LEU A 51 7.62 -8.80 4.66
N SER A 52 8.02 -9.05 3.42
CA SER A 52 8.18 -10.41 2.91
C SER A 52 9.33 -10.52 1.92
N LYS A 53 9.94 -11.71 1.85
CA LYS A 53 10.96 -12.07 0.85
C LYS A 53 10.49 -11.94 -0.61
N LYS A 54 9.20 -11.68 -0.85
CA LYS A 54 8.69 -11.41 -2.19
C LYS A 54 9.23 -10.10 -2.78
N ILE A 55 9.70 -9.17 -1.95
CA ILE A 55 10.33 -7.92 -2.41
C ILE A 55 11.50 -8.19 -3.37
N VAL A 56 12.19 -9.32 -3.22
CA VAL A 56 13.29 -9.73 -4.11
C VAL A 56 12.85 -9.88 -5.57
N TYR A 57 11.54 -10.04 -5.85
CA TYR A 57 11.00 -10.07 -7.21
C TYR A 57 10.75 -8.69 -7.82
N ILE A 58 10.97 -7.61 -7.07
CA ILE A 58 10.87 -6.21 -7.51
C ILE A 58 12.24 -5.78 -8.01
N THR A 59 12.59 -6.21 -9.23
CA THR A 59 13.96 -6.08 -9.76
C THR A 59 14.14 -4.95 -10.77
N THR A 60 13.07 -4.30 -11.20
CA THR A 60 13.12 -3.28 -12.26
C THR A 60 12.54 -1.96 -11.75
N PRO A 61 12.98 -0.81 -12.30
CA PRO A 61 12.45 0.49 -11.91
C PRO A 61 10.92 0.59 -12.00
N GLN A 62 10.31 0.01 -13.05
CA GLN A 62 8.86 -0.01 -13.22
C GLN A 62 8.15 -0.82 -12.12
N LEU A 63 8.73 -1.96 -11.72
CA LEU A 63 8.18 -2.73 -10.60
C LEU A 63 8.36 -2.00 -9.27
N SER A 64 9.48 -1.31 -9.06
CA SER A 64 9.70 -0.49 -7.87
C SER A 64 8.68 0.64 -7.80
N GLN A 65 8.50 1.41 -8.86
CA GLN A 65 7.49 2.49 -8.92
C GLN A 65 6.07 1.96 -8.69
N ALA A 66 5.72 0.82 -9.28
CA ALA A 66 4.42 0.18 -9.04
C ALA A 66 4.24 -0.23 -7.57
N PHE A 67 5.29 -0.75 -6.94
CA PHE A 67 5.28 -1.13 -5.53
C PHE A 67 5.15 0.07 -4.60
N GLU A 68 5.93 1.11 -4.85
CA GLU A 68 5.84 2.37 -4.10
C GLU A 68 4.44 2.97 -4.21
N THR A 69 3.88 2.97 -5.42
CA THR A 69 2.52 3.44 -5.68
C THR A 69 1.49 2.63 -4.90
N LEU A 70 1.66 1.30 -4.79
CA LEU A 70 0.76 0.44 -4.04
C LEU A 70 0.78 0.77 -2.54
N LEU A 71 1.97 1.00 -1.97
CA LEU A 71 2.13 1.45 -0.58
C LEU A 71 1.47 2.81 -0.32
N TRP A 72 1.66 3.77 -1.23
CA TRP A 72 1.01 5.08 -1.16
C TRP A 72 -0.51 4.97 -1.20
N VAL A 73 -1.04 4.19 -2.15
CA VAL A 73 -2.47 3.94 -2.30
C VAL A 73 -3.08 3.36 -1.03
N ASP A 74 -2.42 2.38 -0.41
CA ASP A 74 -2.89 1.81 0.85
C ASP A 74 -2.85 2.79 2.00
N THR A 75 -1.76 3.53 2.15
CA THR A 75 -1.63 4.55 3.20
C THR A 75 -2.74 5.59 3.06
N ILE A 76 -2.93 6.14 1.86
CA ILE A 76 -4.00 7.10 1.59
C ILE A 76 -5.37 6.48 1.88
N SER A 77 -5.59 5.22 1.53
CA SER A 77 -6.88 4.54 1.78
C SER A 77 -7.14 4.32 3.27
N LEU A 78 -6.12 3.92 4.03
CA LEU A 78 -6.18 3.71 5.48
C LEU A 78 -6.50 5.01 6.23
N TYR A 79 -5.70 6.05 5.99
CA TYR A 79 -5.88 7.33 6.67
C TYR A 79 -7.07 8.11 6.10
N GLY A 80 -7.39 7.97 4.82
CA GLY A 80 -8.59 8.53 4.20
C GLY A 80 -9.88 7.96 4.79
N MET A 81 -9.90 6.65 5.07
CA MET A 81 -11.00 6.02 5.78
C MET A 81 -11.16 6.60 7.20
N SER A 82 -10.05 6.73 7.94
CA SER A 82 -10.06 7.34 9.29
C SER A 82 -10.51 8.81 9.27
N SER A 83 -9.98 9.61 8.35
CA SER A 83 -10.33 11.01 8.13
C SER A 83 -11.83 11.17 7.86
N LYS A 84 -12.40 10.32 6.99
CA LYS A 84 -13.85 10.30 6.72
C LYS A 84 -14.68 9.93 7.94
N PHE A 85 -14.25 8.96 8.76
CA PHE A 85 -14.98 8.58 9.98
C PHE A 85 -14.92 9.64 11.08
N THR A 86 -13.80 10.35 11.19
CA THR A 86 -13.57 11.37 12.23
C THR A 86 -13.95 12.78 11.78
N ASN A 87 -14.40 12.94 10.53
CA ASN A 87 -14.63 14.23 9.87
C ASN A 87 -13.46 15.22 10.03
N SER A 88 -12.24 14.68 10.10
CA SER A 88 -11.01 15.45 10.25
C SER A 88 -10.26 15.47 8.92
N PRO A 89 -9.60 16.58 8.53
CA PRO A 89 -8.84 16.63 7.29
C PRO A 89 -7.68 15.63 7.30
N LEU A 90 -7.39 15.05 6.14
CA LEU A 90 -6.23 14.20 5.94
C LEU A 90 -4.97 15.06 6.05
N ARG A 91 -4.09 14.72 6.98
CA ARG A 91 -2.81 15.43 7.17
C ARG A 91 -1.72 14.75 6.37
N TYR A 92 -1.16 15.46 5.39
CA TYR A 92 -0.15 14.93 4.50
C TYR A 92 1.13 14.50 5.26
N GLU A 93 1.54 15.26 6.29
CA GLU A 93 2.69 14.91 7.14
C GLU A 93 2.56 13.51 7.78
N ILE A 94 1.33 13.11 8.13
CA ILE A 94 1.07 11.80 8.74
C ILE A 94 1.22 10.69 7.71
N LEU A 95 0.81 10.92 6.47
CA LEU A 95 0.96 9.96 5.37
C LEU A 95 2.44 9.72 5.07
N GLU A 96 3.21 10.80 4.87
CA GLU A 96 4.65 10.73 4.60
C GLU A 96 5.37 9.94 5.69
N LYS A 97 5.15 10.32 6.95
CA LYS A 97 5.75 9.62 8.09
C LYS A 97 5.36 8.15 8.15
N SER A 98 4.10 7.81 7.84
CA SER A 98 3.65 6.41 7.84
C SER A 98 4.33 5.58 6.75
N ILE A 99 4.58 6.21 5.61
CA ILE A 99 5.26 5.59 4.47
C ILE A 99 6.75 5.45 4.71
N GLU A 100 7.41 6.45 5.28
CA GLU A 100 8.81 6.35 5.72
C GLU A 100 8.98 5.18 6.68
N ILE A 101 8.14 5.10 7.73
CA ILE A 101 8.15 3.97 8.67
C ILE A 101 7.94 2.63 7.94
N ALA A 102 7.08 2.60 6.92
CA ALA A 102 6.84 1.39 6.17
C ALA A 102 8.05 0.98 5.33
N TYR A 103 8.68 1.92 4.63
CA TYR A 103 9.89 1.67 3.86
C TYR A 103 11.05 1.23 4.74
N ASP A 104 11.24 1.86 5.90
CA ASP A 104 12.33 1.51 6.80
C ASP A 104 12.18 0.09 7.32
N LYS A 105 10.96 -0.32 7.71
CA LYS A 105 10.69 -1.73 8.05
C LYS A 105 10.89 -2.68 6.88
N ILE A 106 10.52 -2.26 5.65
CA ILE A 106 10.68 -3.07 4.44
C ILE A 106 12.16 -3.33 4.14
N LYS A 107 13.04 -2.33 4.35
CA LYS A 107 14.49 -2.48 4.15
C LYS A 107 15.15 -3.51 5.07
N GLU A 108 14.50 -3.88 6.18
CA GLU A 108 15.01 -4.89 7.11
C GLU A 108 14.84 -6.34 6.60
N TYR A 109 14.14 -6.56 5.48
CA TYR A 109 13.78 -7.89 4.92
C TYR A 109 14.40 -8.17 3.55
#